data_AF-A0A8C9ERK4-F1
#
_entry.id   AF-A0A8C9ERK4-F1
#
_cell.length_a   1.000
_cell.length_b   1.000
_cell.length_c   1.000
_cell.angle_alpha   90.00
_cell.angle_beta   90.00
_cell.angle_gamma   90.00
#
_symmetry.space_group_name_H-M   'P 1'
#
loop_
_entity.id
_entity.type
_entity.pdbx_description
1 polymer ?
#
loop_
_entity_poly.entity_id
_entity_poly.type
_entity_poly.pdbx_seq_one_letter_code
_entity_poly.pdbx_strand_id
1 'polypeptide(L)' 'MPSRLRKTRKLRGHVSHGHGRIGKHRKHPGGRGNGYYKVLGKGKLPKQPVIVKAKFFSRRAEEKIKEVGGACVLVA' A
#
# COMPACT_ATOMS: atom_id res chain seq x y z
N MET A 1 7.35 -7.21 -22.63
CA MET A 1 8.56 -6.77 -23.35
C MET A 1 9.56 -7.92 -23.45
N PRO A 2 10.10 -8.20 -24.66
CA PRO A 2 11.19 -9.15 -24.83
C PRO A 2 12.37 -8.83 -23.91
N SER A 3 12.97 -9.85 -23.30
CA SER A 3 14.09 -9.70 -22.35
C SER A 3 15.28 -8.95 -22.97
N ARG A 4 15.51 -9.13 -24.28
CA ARG A 4 16.58 -8.49 -25.06
C ARG A 4 16.53 -6.96 -25.10
N LEU A 5 15.35 -6.35 -24.94
CA LEU A 5 15.17 -4.90 -25.00
C LEU A 5 15.21 -4.22 -23.62
N ARG A 6 15.38 -4.98 -22.53
CA ARG A 6 15.38 -4.42 -21.16
C ARG A 6 16.62 -3.56 -20.90
N LYS A 7 16.43 -2.43 -20.22
CA LYS A 7 17.52 -1.53 -19.75
C LYS A 7 18.62 -2.28 -18.98
N THR A 8 18.24 -3.31 -18.22
CA THR A 8 19.17 -4.16 -17.46
C THR A 8 20.20 -4.87 -18.34
N ARG A 9 19.85 -5.25 -19.58
CA ARG A 9 20.80 -5.88 -20.52
C ARG A 9 21.85 -4.90 -21.02
N LYS A 10 21.47 -3.64 -21.27
CA LYS A 10 22.39 -2.58 -21.69
C LYS A 10 23.35 -2.15 -20.57
N LEU A 11 22.92 -2.26 -19.32
CA LEU A 11 23.69 -1.80 -18.16
C LEU A 11 24.53 -2.90 -17.49
N ARG A 12 24.60 -4.11 -18.08
CA ARG A 12 25.44 -5.19 -17.56
C ARG A 12 26.91 -4.76 -17.60
N GLY A 13 27.62 -4.91 -16.49
CA GLY A 13 29.00 -4.44 -16.33
C GLY A 13 29.13 -3.04 -15.69
N HIS A 14 28.06 -2.26 -15.63
CA HIS A 14 28.06 -1.01 -14.87
C HIS A 14 27.83 -1.27 -13.38
N VAL A 15 28.72 -0.74 -12.55
CA VAL A 15 28.78 -1.00 -11.09
C VAL A 15 27.43 -0.77 -10.37
N SER A 16 26.69 0.30 -10.68
CA SER A 16 25.43 0.63 -9.98
C SER A 16 24.16 0.35 -10.79
N HIS A 17 24.27 -0.23 -11.99
CA HIS A 17 23.14 -0.48 -12.90
C HIS A 17 22.24 0.77 -13.13
N GLY A 18 22.82 1.97 -13.08
CA GLY A 18 22.10 3.24 -13.30
C GLY A 18 21.34 3.79 -12.09
N HIS A 19 21.59 3.28 -10.88
CA HIS A 19 20.94 3.76 -9.64
C HIS A 19 21.81 4.72 -8.81
N GLY A 20 22.88 5.27 -9.38
CA GLY A 20 23.82 6.18 -8.69
C GLY A 20 24.86 5.47 -7.82
N ARG A 21 26.08 6.02 -7.75
CA ARG A 21 27.21 5.40 -7.01
C ARG A 21 27.18 5.72 -5.51
N ILE A 22 26.78 6.93 -5.13
CA ILE A 22 26.83 7.44 -3.75
C ILE A 22 25.55 7.05 -2.98
N GLY A 23 24.37 7.48 -3.46
CA GLY A 23 23.10 7.21 -2.75
C GLY A 23 22.69 5.74 -2.68
N LYS A 24 23.09 4.95 -3.70
CA LYS A 24 22.72 3.54 -3.95
C LYS A 24 21.19 3.30 -4.01
N HIS A 25 20.78 2.23 -4.67
CA HIS A 25 19.37 1.84 -4.67
C HIS A 25 18.98 1.27 -3.30
N ARG A 26 18.05 1.92 -2.61
CA ARG A 26 17.43 1.41 -1.38
C ARG A 26 15.96 1.11 -1.65
N LYS A 27 15.44 0.05 -1.04
CA LYS A 27 14.10 -0.50 -1.37
C LYS A 27 12.97 0.50 -1.15
N HIS A 28 13.01 1.30 -0.06
CA HIS A 28 12.01 2.32 0.29
C HIS A 28 12.63 3.46 1.13
N PRO A 29 13.43 4.37 0.54
CA PRO A 29 14.12 5.41 1.31
C PRO A 29 13.19 6.49 1.89
N GLY A 30 12.03 6.73 1.27
CA GLY A 30 11.01 7.69 1.71
C GLY A 30 9.74 7.05 2.30
N GLY A 31 9.81 5.80 2.74
CA GLY A 31 8.65 5.03 3.19
C GLY A 31 7.92 4.26 2.07
N ARG A 32 6.90 3.50 2.46
CA ARG A 32 5.91 2.90 1.54
C ARG A 32 4.71 3.84 1.48
N GLY A 33 4.12 4.03 0.30
CA GLY A 33 3.15 5.08 -0.01
C GLY A 33 2.16 5.47 1.11
N ASN A 34 1.87 6.76 1.19
CA ASN A 34 1.17 7.42 2.30
C ASN A 34 -0.24 6.84 2.53
N GLY A 35 -0.45 6.21 3.69
CA GLY A 35 -1.77 5.92 4.26
C GLY A 35 -2.51 4.67 3.74
N TYR A 36 -3.54 4.26 4.49
CA TYR A 36 -4.48 3.20 4.11
C TYR A 36 -5.66 3.82 3.35
N TYR A 37 -5.65 3.70 2.02
CA TYR A 37 -6.78 4.14 1.19
C TYR A 37 -7.99 3.21 1.30
N LYS A 38 -7.76 1.93 1.62
CA LYS A 38 -8.79 0.89 1.69
C LYS A 38 -8.75 0.12 3.00
N VAL A 39 -9.88 0.08 3.69
CA VAL A 39 -10.07 -0.76 4.88
C VAL A 39 -10.53 -2.15 4.45
N LEU A 40 -9.87 -3.18 4.96
CA LEU A 40 -10.16 -4.59 4.67
C LEU A 40 -10.63 -5.29 5.96
N GLY A 41 -11.62 -6.18 5.85
CA GLY A 41 -12.26 -6.84 7.00
C GLY A 41 -11.50 -8.03 7.62
N LYS A 42 -10.16 -8.04 7.66
CA LYS A 42 -9.39 -9.11 8.33
C LYS A 42 -9.38 -8.89 9.84
N GLY A 43 -9.48 -9.96 10.63
CA GLY A 43 -9.45 -9.90 12.10
C GLY A 43 -10.82 -9.70 12.73
N LYS A 44 -10.84 -9.47 14.06
CA LYS A 44 -12.03 -9.23 14.87
C LYS A 44 -12.01 -7.78 15.39
N LEU A 45 -13.18 -7.15 15.43
CA LEU A 45 -13.37 -5.83 16.04
C LEU A 45 -13.77 -6.01 17.51
N PRO A 46 -13.37 -5.09 18.41
CA PRO A 46 -13.85 -5.07 19.78
C PRO A 46 -15.36 -4.77 19.80
N LYS A 47 -16.06 -5.15 20.89
CA LYS A 47 -17.49 -4.83 21.11
C LYS A 47 -17.70 -3.36 21.50
N GLN A 48 -16.93 -2.45 20.92
CA GLN A 48 -17.01 -1.01 21.13
C GLN A 48 -17.32 -0.33 19.79
N PRO A 49 -18.31 0.57 19.71
CA PRO A 49 -18.62 1.32 18.50
C PRO A 49 -17.42 2.17 18.03
N VAL A 50 -17.13 2.13 16.72
CA VAL A 50 -16.02 2.90 16.11
C VAL A 50 -16.48 3.63 14.84
N ILE A 51 -15.97 4.84 14.62
CA ILE A 51 -16.18 5.60 13.39
C ILE A 51 -14.89 5.57 12.57
N VAL A 52 -14.96 5.07 11.34
CA VAL A 52 -13.78 4.89 10.48
C VAL A 52 -13.90 5.79 9.25
N LYS A 53 -12.90 6.65 9.02
CA LYS A 53 -12.78 7.53 7.85
C LYS A 53 -11.79 6.96 6.84
N ALA A 54 -12.23 6.56 5.66
CA ALA A 54 -11.35 6.05 4.59
C ALA A 54 -11.94 6.26 3.19
N LYS A 55 -11.12 6.13 2.14
CA LYS A 55 -11.57 6.30 0.75
C LYS A 55 -12.38 5.10 0.24
N PHE A 56 -11.97 3.90 0.64
CA PHE A 56 -12.59 2.65 0.20
C PHE A 56 -12.77 1.70 1.37
N PHE A 57 -13.85 0.92 1.34
CA PHE A 57 -14.09 -0.17 2.28
C PHE A 57 -14.34 -1.47 1.49
N SER A 58 -14.01 -2.62 2.07
CA SER A 58 -14.51 -3.90 1.57
C SER A 58 -15.87 -4.22 2.19
N ARG A 59 -16.71 -5.00 1.50
CA ARG A 59 -18.02 -5.42 2.02
C ARG A 59 -17.94 -6.01 3.44
N ARG A 60 -16.97 -6.91 3.65
CA ARG A 60 -16.67 -7.52 4.96
C ARG A 60 -16.23 -6.50 6.03
N ALA A 61 -15.60 -5.40 5.64
CA ALA A 61 -15.20 -4.36 6.58
C ALA A 61 -16.42 -3.53 7.02
N GLU A 62 -17.27 -3.13 6.06
CA GLU A 62 -18.49 -2.37 6.35
C GLU A 62 -19.47 -3.15 7.22
N GLU A 63 -19.72 -4.42 6.89
CA GLU A 63 -20.59 -5.31 7.67
C GLU A 63 -20.16 -5.36 9.13
N LYS A 64 -18.87 -5.61 9.39
CA LYS A 64 -18.34 -5.72 10.75
C LYS A 64 -18.36 -4.39 11.52
N ILE A 65 -18.07 -3.28 10.84
CA ILE A 65 -18.10 -1.96 11.49
C ILE A 65 -19.54 -1.60 11.89
N LYS A 66 -20.52 -1.90 11.03
CA LYS A 66 -21.95 -1.70 11.34
C LYS A 66 -22.43 -2.65 12.45
N GLU A 67 -21.97 -3.90 12.46
CA GLU A 67 -22.33 -4.90 13.47
C GLU A 67 -21.92 -4.48 14.90
N VAL A 68 -20.77 -3.82 15.06
CA VAL A 68 -20.33 -3.29 16.37
C VAL A 68 -20.98 -1.94 16.74
N GLY A 69 -21.96 -1.47 15.95
CA GLY A 69 -22.63 -0.17 16.13
C GLY A 69 -21.81 1.03 15.64
N GLY A 70 -20.78 0.79 14.82
CA GLY A 70 -19.92 1.82 14.25
C GLY A 70 -20.41 2.39 12.91
N ALA A 71 -19.67 3.37 12.38
CA ALA A 71 -19.99 4.02 11.11
C ALA A 71 -18.80 4.06 10.15
N CYS A 72 -19.05 3.83 8.87
CA CYS A 72 -18.08 4.02 7.79
C CYS A 72 -18.31 5.37 7.14
N VAL A 73 -17.31 6.26 7.19
CA VAL A 73 -17.36 7.60 6.60
C VAL A 73 -16.42 7.65 5.41
N LEU A 74 -16.96 7.90 4.22
CA LEU A 74 -16.19 8.04 3.00
C LEU A 74 -15.48 9.39 2.98
N VAL A 75 -14.19 9.38 2.65
CA VAL A 75 -13.37 10.59 2.45
C VAL A 75 -12.74 10.58 1.06
N ALA A 76 -12.57 11.77 0.46
CA ALA A 76 -12.06 11.95 -0.90
C ALA A 76 -10.55 11.69 -1.02
#